data_AF-A0A1G6YRE7-F1
#
_entry.id   AF-A0A1G6YRE7-F1
#
_cell.length_a   1.000
_cell.length_b   1.000
_cell.length_c   1.000
_cell.angle_alpha   90.00
_cell.angle_beta   90.00
_cell.angle_gamma   90.00
#
_symmetry.space_group_name_H-M   'P 1'
#
loop_
_entity.id
_entity.type
_entity.pdbx_description
1 polymer ?
#
loop_
_entity_poly.entity_id
_entity_poly.type
_entity_poly.pdbx_seq_one_letter_code
_entity_poly.pdbx_strand_id
1 'polypeptide(L)'
;MGRRVRSAGGGGRPVDGSTREAVTIIHHPDVKRMLMTMRGLIEGARSVAYVAAATCDAAHNHPDETVRKQNQAVYEFLVPIVKGWSTELSIDVTSLGVQVHGGMGFITGIRFGGTRVTRAMVVVTLWF
;
A
#
# COMPACT_ATOMS: atom_id res chain seq x y z
N MET A 1 -6.47 58.73 13.25
CA MET A 1 -5.89 58.40 14.58
C MET A 1 -6.08 56.88 14.79
N GLY A 2 -5.21 55.94 14.42
CA GLY A 2 -3.77 55.94 14.25
C GLY A 2 -3.11 55.06 15.32
N ARG A 3 -3.20 53.72 15.21
CA ARG A 3 -2.24 52.82 15.88
C ARG A 3 -2.13 51.47 15.15
N ARG A 4 -1.13 51.38 14.25
CA ARG A 4 -0.62 50.09 13.74
C ARG A 4 0.26 49.49 14.83
N VAL A 5 -0.06 48.28 15.28
CA VAL A 5 0.86 47.46 16.06
C VAL A 5 1.88 46.88 15.08
N ARG A 6 3.12 47.37 15.16
CA ARG A 6 4.28 46.71 14.55
C ARG A 6 4.70 45.58 15.49
N SER A 7 4.70 44.35 15.00
CA SER A 7 5.44 43.24 15.63
C SER A 7 6.74 43.06 14.84
N ALA A 8 7.86 43.35 15.51
CA ALA A 8 9.19 42.87 15.17
C ALA A 8 9.16 41.33 15.14
N GLY A 9 9.76 40.62 14.18
CA GLY A 9 11.17 40.71 13.80
C GLY A 9 11.90 39.52 14.43
N GLY A 10 11.94 38.39 13.73
CA GLY A 10 12.60 37.14 14.15
C GLY A 10 12.69 36.15 13.00
N GLY A 11 13.20 36.60 11.85
CA GLY A 11 13.32 35.80 10.63
C GLY A 11 14.61 34.98 10.60
N GLY A 12 14.53 33.69 10.89
CA GLY A 12 15.46 32.71 10.35
C GLY A 12 15.26 32.60 8.84
N ARG A 13 16.35 32.75 8.07
CA ARG A 13 16.32 32.74 6.59
C ARG A 13 16.09 31.31 6.06
N PRO A 14 15.18 31.10 5.11
CA PRO A 14 15.15 29.88 4.30
C PRO A 14 16.33 29.89 3.31
N VAL A 15 16.95 28.72 3.10
CA VAL A 15 18.12 28.52 2.22
C VAL A 15 17.72 28.24 0.76
N ASP A 16 16.44 28.29 0.42
CA ASP A 16 15.93 28.04 -0.92
C ASP A 16 14.81 29.02 -1.28
N GLY A 17 15.15 30.03 -2.08
CA GLY A 17 14.25 31.10 -2.50
C GLY A 17 13.12 30.67 -3.44
N SER A 18 12.19 29.85 -2.99
CA SER A 18 10.88 29.70 -3.62
C SER A 18 9.75 30.03 -2.62
N THR A 19 8.79 30.78 -3.11
CA THR A 19 7.63 31.33 -2.41
C THR A 19 6.85 30.27 -1.63
N ARG A 20 6.49 30.60 -0.38
CA ARG A 20 5.63 29.81 0.52
C ARG A 20 4.22 29.63 -0.03
N GLU A 21 4.05 28.79 -1.05
CA GLU A 21 2.77 28.12 -1.29
C GLU A 21 2.86 26.75 -0.65
N ALA A 22 1.90 26.44 0.23
CA ALA A 22 1.78 25.11 0.80
C ALA A 22 1.50 24.13 -0.34
N VAL A 23 2.51 23.36 -0.73
CA VAL A 23 2.36 22.31 -1.75
C VAL A 23 1.66 21.10 -1.15
N THR A 24 0.85 20.42 -1.96
CA THR A 24 0.22 19.16 -1.54
C THR A 24 1.28 18.11 -1.20
N ILE A 25 0.98 17.24 -0.22
CA ILE A 25 1.97 16.33 0.36
C ILE A 25 2.64 15.37 -0.65
N ILE A 26 1.99 15.11 -1.78
CA ILE A 26 2.50 14.25 -2.85
C ILE A 26 3.74 14.82 -3.56
N HIS A 27 3.97 16.14 -3.46
CA HIS A 27 5.17 16.77 -4.01
C HIS A 27 6.41 16.55 -3.14
N HIS A 28 6.25 16.03 -1.92
CA HIS A 28 7.40 15.65 -1.09
C HIS A 28 7.98 14.31 -1.57
N PRO A 29 9.30 14.25 -1.85
CA PRO A 29 9.95 13.04 -2.35
C PRO A 29 9.73 11.80 -1.48
N ASP A 30 9.75 11.96 -0.15
CA ASP A 30 9.56 10.84 0.77
C ASP A 30 8.13 10.30 0.79
N VAL A 31 7.13 11.18 0.71
CA VAL A 31 5.71 10.77 0.57
C VAL A 31 5.50 10.02 -0.73
N LYS A 32 6.08 10.51 -1.83
CA LYS A 32 6.00 9.85 -3.14
C LYS A 32 6.68 8.48 -3.11
N ARG A 33 7.83 8.36 -2.45
CA ARG A 33 8.53 7.08 -2.24
C ARG A 33 7.65 6.10 -1.48
N MET A 34 7.07 6.50 -0.35
CA MET A 34 6.18 5.64 0.45
C MET A 34 4.96 5.17 -0.35
N LEU A 35 4.29 6.07 -1.09
CA LEU A 35 3.15 5.73 -1.94
C LEU A 35 3.53 4.76 -3.08
N MET A 36 4.70 4.95 -3.70
CA MET A 36 5.21 4.04 -4.73
C MET A 36 5.57 2.67 -4.15
N THR A 37 6.13 2.62 -2.94
CA THR A 37 6.37 1.36 -2.21
C THR A 37 5.06 0.63 -1.96
N MET A 38 4.05 1.30 -1.38
CA MET A 38 2.73 0.69 -1.15
C MET A 38 2.13 0.14 -2.45
N ARG A 39 2.19 0.91 -3.53
CA ARG A 39 1.70 0.48 -4.85
C ARG A 39 2.43 -0.75 -5.36
N GLY A 40 3.77 -0.74 -5.35
CA GLY A 40 4.58 -1.86 -5.84
C GLY A 40 4.32 -3.15 -5.07
N LEU A 41 4.18 -3.07 -3.75
CA LEU A 41 3.84 -4.23 -2.91
C LEU A 41 2.46 -4.80 -3.25
N ILE A 42 1.45 -3.94 -3.43
CA ILE A 42 0.08 -4.36 -3.78
C ILE A 42 0.03 -4.99 -5.18
N GLU A 43 0.69 -4.38 -6.17
CA GLU A 43 0.73 -4.89 -7.54
C GLU A 43 1.48 -6.22 -7.61
N GLY A 44 2.59 -6.35 -6.88
CA GLY A 44 3.32 -7.61 -6.74
C GLY A 44 2.47 -8.71 -6.12
N ALA A 45 1.82 -8.44 -4.98
CA ALA A 45 0.92 -9.41 -4.34
C ALA A 45 -0.19 -9.89 -5.29
N ARG A 46 -0.80 -8.96 -6.04
CA ARG A 46 -1.84 -9.26 -7.01
C ARG A 46 -1.32 -10.12 -8.17
N SER A 47 -0.12 -9.85 -8.67
CA SER A 47 0.48 -10.64 -9.74
C SER A 47 0.66 -12.12 -9.34
N VAL A 48 1.19 -12.37 -8.15
CA VAL A 48 1.39 -13.75 -7.64
C VAL A 48 0.06 -14.45 -7.42
N ALA A 49 -0.95 -13.74 -6.90
CA ALA A 49 -2.30 -14.29 -6.76
C ALA A 49 -2.93 -14.66 -8.11
N TYR A 50 -2.73 -13.85 -9.16
CA TYR A 50 -3.21 -14.21 -10.50
C TYR A 50 -2.48 -15.41 -11.10
N VAL A 51 -1.19 -15.56 -10.86
CA VAL A 51 -0.46 -16.77 -11.27
C VAL A 51 -1.01 -18.00 -10.56
N ALA A 52 -1.24 -17.93 -9.25
CA ALA A 52 -1.84 -19.02 -8.49
C ALA A 52 -3.25 -19.38 -9.02
N ALA A 53 -4.08 -18.37 -9.32
CA ALA A 53 -5.40 -18.57 -9.92
C ALA A 53 -5.31 -19.26 -11.29
N ALA A 54 -4.41 -18.80 -12.17
CA ALA A 54 -4.22 -19.41 -13.49
C ALA A 54 -3.75 -20.88 -13.38
N THR A 55 -2.86 -21.19 -12.43
CA THR A 55 -2.44 -22.58 -12.18
C THR A 55 -3.57 -23.42 -11.60
N CYS A 56 -4.44 -22.86 -10.76
CA CYS A 56 -5.64 -23.53 -10.28
C CYS A 56 -6.60 -23.86 -11.44
N ASP A 57 -6.89 -22.90 -12.31
CA ASP A 57 -7.76 -23.10 -13.47
C ASP A 57 -7.21 -24.18 -14.41
N ALA A 58 -5.90 -24.17 -14.67
CA ALA A 58 -5.23 -25.19 -15.48
C ALA A 58 -5.23 -26.57 -14.80
N ALA A 59 -5.07 -26.64 -13.48
CA ALA A 59 -5.13 -27.89 -12.74
C ALA A 59 -6.49 -28.60 -12.85
N HIS A 60 -7.58 -27.82 -12.94
CA HIS A 60 -8.94 -28.38 -13.04
C HIS A 60 -9.40 -28.63 -14.48
N ASN A 61 -9.06 -27.73 -15.41
CA ASN A 61 -9.71 -27.68 -16.72
C ASN A 61 -8.82 -28.08 -17.91
N HIS A 62 -7.51 -28.29 -17.71
CA HIS A 62 -6.62 -28.61 -18.83
C HIS A 62 -6.91 -30.01 -19.41
N PRO A 63 -6.93 -30.21 -20.74
CA PRO A 63 -7.25 -31.50 -21.37
C PRO A 63 -6.26 -32.61 -21.02
N ASP A 64 -4.97 -32.30 -20.92
CA ASP A 64 -3.90 -33.24 -20.55
C ASP A 64 -3.78 -33.42 -19.03
N GLU A 65 -3.86 -34.67 -18.56
CA GLU A 65 -3.73 -35.06 -17.16
C GLU A 65 -2.34 -34.76 -16.56
N THR A 66 -1.27 -34.90 -17.35
CA THR A 66 0.09 -34.62 -16.89
C THR A 66 0.24 -33.14 -16.57
N VAL A 67 -0.29 -32.29 -17.44
CA VAL A 67 -0.29 -30.83 -17.26
C VAL A 67 -1.18 -30.44 -16.07
N ARG A 68 -2.33 -31.10 -15.87
CA ARG A 68 -3.16 -30.88 -14.68
C ARG A 68 -2.39 -31.17 -13.38
N LYS A 69 -1.70 -32.31 -13.29
CA LYS A 69 -0.92 -32.70 -12.10
C LYS A 69 0.24 -31.73 -11.82
N GLN A 70 0.93 -31.28 -12.87
CA GLN A 70 2.00 -30.28 -12.73
C GLN A 70 1.45 -28.95 -12.20
N ASN A 71 0.35 -28.46 -12.78
CA ASN A 71 -0.27 -27.21 -12.33
C ASN A 71 -0.84 -27.32 -10.93
N GLN A 72 -1.38 -28.48 -10.54
CA GLN A 72 -1.84 -28.74 -9.18
C GLN A 72 -0.69 -28.61 -8.18
N ALA A 73 0.47 -29.22 -8.47
CA ALA A 73 1.64 -29.12 -7.59
C ALA A 73 2.16 -27.68 -7.47
N VAL A 74 2.16 -26.92 -8.57
CA VAL A 74 2.53 -25.49 -8.55
C VAL A 74 1.52 -24.68 -7.74
N TYR A 75 0.23 -24.91 -7.92
CA TYR A 75 -0.84 -24.25 -7.17
C TYR A 75 -0.69 -24.50 -5.66
N GLU A 76 -0.54 -25.76 -5.25
CA GLU A 76 -0.34 -26.15 -3.85
C GLU A 76 0.90 -25.50 -3.22
N PHE A 77 1.96 -25.29 -4.01
CA PHE A 77 3.14 -24.55 -3.58
C PHE A 77 2.90 -23.04 -3.46
N LEU A 78 2.13 -22.43 -4.37
CA LEU A 78 1.87 -21.00 -4.39
C LEU A 78 0.89 -20.54 -3.31
N VAL A 79 -0.09 -21.37 -2.93
CA VAL A 79 -1.10 -21.05 -1.90
C VAL A 79 -0.47 -20.54 -0.59
N PRO A 80 0.46 -21.24 0.06
CA PRO A 80 1.07 -20.76 1.31
C PRO A 80 1.92 -19.49 1.09
N ILE A 81 2.50 -19.30 -0.10
CA ILE A 81 3.28 -18.10 -0.44
C ILE A 81 2.36 -16.88 -0.56
N VAL A 82 1.28 -16.98 -1.34
CA VAL A 82 0.29 -15.91 -1.48
C VAL A 82 -0.28 -15.55 -0.11
N LYS A 83 -0.53 -16.55 0.73
CA LYS A 83 -1.05 -16.36 2.08
C LYS A 83 -0.08 -15.61 2.98
N GLY A 84 1.13 -16.14 3.16
CA GLY A 84 2.14 -15.52 4.02
C GLY A 84 2.56 -14.13 3.54
N TRP A 85 2.73 -13.97 2.23
CA TRP A 85 3.10 -12.66 1.65
C TRP A 85 1.99 -11.62 1.87
N SER A 86 0.73 -11.98 1.65
CA SER A 86 -0.39 -11.05 1.82
C SER A 86 -0.57 -10.59 3.27
N THR A 87 -0.30 -11.45 4.25
CA THR A 87 -0.41 -11.11 5.67
C THR A 87 0.68 -10.15 6.10
N GLU A 88 1.94 -10.41 5.74
CA GLU A 88 3.06 -9.53 6.08
C GLU A 88 2.93 -8.16 5.39
N LEU A 89 2.60 -8.15 4.10
CA LEU A 89 2.41 -6.91 3.34
C LEU A 89 1.30 -6.03 3.89
N SER A 90 0.26 -6.63 4.47
CA SER A 90 -0.84 -5.88 5.06
C SER A 90 -0.38 -5.02 6.23
N ILE A 91 0.60 -5.49 7.00
CA ILE A 91 1.20 -4.76 8.13
C ILE A 91 2.02 -3.59 7.59
N ASP A 92 2.91 -3.84 6.62
CA ASP A 92 3.79 -2.83 6.03
C ASP A 92 3.01 -1.71 5.33
N VAL A 93 2.03 -2.07 4.51
CA VAL A 93 1.19 -1.08 3.78
C VAL A 93 0.36 -0.26 4.76
N THR A 94 -0.14 -0.87 5.84
CA THR A 94 -0.90 -0.13 6.87
C THR A 94 0.02 0.83 7.64
N SER A 95 1.23 0.39 7.99
CA SER A 95 2.24 1.20 8.69
C SER A 95 2.63 2.43 7.85
N LEU A 96 2.95 2.23 6.57
CA LEU A 96 3.24 3.32 5.63
C LEU A 96 2.02 4.24 5.45
N GLY A 97 0.81 3.67 5.42
CA GLY A 97 -0.43 4.43 5.38
C GLY A 97 -0.58 5.39 6.56
N VAL A 98 -0.29 4.94 7.79
CA VAL A 98 -0.31 5.82 8.97
C VAL A 98 0.75 6.93 8.84
N GLN A 99 1.96 6.58 8.39
CA GLN A 99 3.07 7.53 8.26
C GLN A 99 2.79 8.64 7.23
N VAL A 100 2.16 8.31 6.09
CA VAL A 100 1.75 9.29 5.07
C VAL A 100 0.70 10.27 5.60
N HIS A 101 -0.17 9.84 6.53
CA HIS A 101 -1.23 10.68 7.09
C HIS A 101 -0.82 11.47 8.35
N GLY A 102 0.38 11.24 8.88
CA GLY A 102 0.89 11.94 10.07
C GLY A 102 0.00 11.74 11.31
N GLY A 103 -0.13 12.77 12.16
CA GLY A 103 -0.91 12.71 13.41
C GLY A 103 -2.42 12.42 13.23
N MET A 104 -2.97 12.62 12.02
CA MET A 104 -4.35 12.24 11.68
C MET A 104 -4.52 10.72 11.47
N GLY A 105 -3.43 9.98 11.22
CA GLY A 105 -3.43 8.52 11.05
C GLY A 105 -3.74 7.73 12.32
N PHE A 106 -3.62 8.35 13.50
CA PHE A 106 -3.91 7.74 14.81
C PHE A 106 -5.35 7.96 15.29
N ILE A 107 -6.16 8.72 14.55
CA ILE A 107 -7.55 9.05 14.93
C ILE A 107 -8.47 7.95 14.39
N THR A 108 -8.97 7.11 15.29
CA THR A 108 -9.74 5.86 15.04
C THR A 108 -11.06 6.03 14.26
N GLY A 109 -11.46 7.26 13.93
CA GLY A 109 -12.75 7.59 13.30
C GLY A 109 -12.72 7.92 11.81
N ILE A 110 -11.54 8.10 11.20
CA ILE A 110 -11.48 8.40 9.77
C ILE A 110 -11.61 7.07 9.00
N ARG A 111 -12.68 6.98 8.21
CA ARG A 111 -12.96 5.91 7.25
C ARG A 111 -11.89 5.93 6.16
N PHE A 112 -10.68 5.51 6.51
CA PHE A 112 -9.59 5.33 5.57
C PHE A 112 -9.93 4.17 4.63
N GLY A 113 -9.80 4.39 3.31
CA GLY A 113 -9.81 3.30 2.34
C GLY A 113 -8.73 2.24 2.63
N GLY A 114 -7.71 2.56 3.43
CA GLY A 114 -6.65 1.64 3.87
C GLY A 114 -7.16 0.43 4.66
N THR A 115 -8.16 0.59 5.54
CA THR A 115 -8.77 -0.55 6.25
C THR A 115 -9.58 -1.47 5.35
N ARG A 116 -9.99 -1.01 4.14
CA ARG A 116 -10.57 -1.89 3.12
C ARG A 116 -9.50 -2.69 2.39
N VAL A 117 -8.28 -2.16 2.23
CA VAL A 117 -7.15 -2.90 1.64
C VAL A 117 -6.71 -4.02 2.59
N THR A 118 -6.53 -3.72 3.88
CA THR A 118 -6.23 -4.76 4.89
C THR A 118 -7.35 -5.79 4.97
N ARG A 119 -8.62 -5.36 4.98
CA ARG A 119 -9.76 -6.32 4.97
C ARG A 119 -9.83 -7.14 3.69
N ALA A 120 -9.54 -6.57 2.52
CA ALA A 120 -9.53 -7.31 1.25
C ALA A 120 -8.41 -8.35 1.19
N MET A 121 -7.22 -8.01 1.72
CA MET A 121 -6.08 -8.92 1.80
C MET A 121 -6.31 -10.05 2.82
N VAL A 122 -6.93 -9.74 3.96
CA VAL A 122 -7.33 -10.74 4.97
C VAL A 122 -8.46 -11.65 4.45
N VAL A 123 -9.41 -11.12 3.66
CA VAL A 123 -10.49 -11.92 3.07
C VAL A 123 -9.96 -12.90 2.01
N VAL A 124 -8.94 -12.53 1.22
CA VAL A 124 -8.27 -13.45 0.29
C VAL A 124 -7.53 -14.59 1.02
N THR A 125 -7.08 -14.38 2.26
CA THR A 125 -6.31 -15.37 3.03
C THR A 125 -7.14 -16.28 3.95
N LEU A 126 -8.40 -15.92 4.20
CA LEU A 126 -9.36 -16.70 4.99
C LEU A 126 -10.22 -17.67 4.15
N TRP A 127 -10.16 -17.58 2.82
CA TRP A 127 -11.01 -18.34 1.89
C TRP A 127 -10.23 -19.33 0.99
N PHE A 128 -9.08 -19.83 1.47
CA PHE A 128 -8.41 -21.03 0.96
C PHE A 128 -7.98 -21.93 2.13
#